data_AF-A0A315F3W5-F1
#
_entry.id   AF-A0A315F3W5-F1
#
_cell.length_a   1.000
_cell.length_b   1.000
_cell.length_c   1.000
_cell.angle_alpha   90.00
_cell.angle_beta   90.00
_cell.angle_gamma   90.00
#
_symmetry.space_group_name_H-M   'P 1'
#
loop_
_entity.id
_entity.type
_entity.pdbx_description
1 polymer ?
#
loop_
_entity_poly.entity_id
_entity_poly.type
_entity_poly.pdbx_seq_one_letter_code
_entity_poly.pdbx_strand_id
1 'polypeptide(L)'
;MSEYVFATHMDIMNPHFRFFEECIKPVFRKDTNTTIDDTLIALAYPSIILIGPAPYFKDAVVDVAKTGINIEPDKYSLYYFLFENPEFCQKVVEAHESLHEFFKAWQAK
;
A
#
# COMPACT_ATOMS: atom_id res chain seq x y z
N MET A 1 3.22 -3.86 -28.09
CA MET A 1 4.08 -3.47 -26.96
C MET A 1 3.65 -4.28 -25.74
N SER A 2 4.03 -5.56 -25.64
CA SER A 2 3.15 -6.53 -24.95
C SER A 2 3.76 -7.45 -23.89
N GLU A 3 5.07 -7.65 -23.80
CA GLU A 3 5.63 -8.60 -22.80
C GLU A 3 6.91 -8.06 -22.14
N TYR A 4 7.74 -7.32 -22.89
CA TYR A 4 8.96 -6.70 -22.38
C TYR A 4 8.75 -5.61 -21.30
N VAL A 5 7.61 -4.92 -21.33
CA VAL A 5 7.27 -3.87 -20.33
C VAL A 5 6.84 -4.48 -18.99
N PHE A 6 6.23 -5.68 -19.01
CA PHE A 6 5.84 -6.41 -17.82
C PHE A 6 7.03 -7.09 -17.14
N ALA A 7 7.96 -7.66 -17.92
CA ALA A 7 9.19 -8.26 -17.38
C ALA A 7 10.10 -7.21 -16.70
N THR A 8 10.23 -6.01 -17.29
CA THR A 8 11.00 -4.91 -16.70
C THR A 8 10.36 -4.27 -15.46
N HIS A 9 9.04 -4.40 -15.29
CA HIS A 9 8.35 -4.03 -14.03
C HIS A 9 8.59 -5.05 -12.90
N MET A 10 8.75 -6.34 -13.22
CA MET A 10 9.03 -7.39 -12.23
C MET A 10 10.48 -7.40 -11.76
N ASP A 11 11.43 -7.08 -12.63
CA ASP A 11 12.88 -7.07 -12.29
C ASP A 11 13.30 -5.87 -11.43
N ILE A 12 12.49 -4.81 -11.37
CA ILE A 12 12.63 -3.70 -10.41
C ILE A 12 11.31 -3.59 -9.63
N MET A 13 10.89 -4.64 -8.93
CA MET A 13 9.86 -4.47 -7.91
C MET A 13 10.35 -3.41 -6.93
N ASN A 14 9.70 -2.25 -6.97
CA ASN A 14 9.87 -1.17 -6.02
C ASN A 14 9.90 -1.80 -4.61
N PRO A 15 10.97 -1.62 -3.81
CA PRO A 15 11.06 -2.25 -2.48
C PRO A 15 9.83 -1.97 -1.62
N HIS A 16 9.14 -0.86 -1.86
CA HIS A 16 7.88 -0.52 -1.20
C HIS A 16 6.73 -1.48 -1.55
N PHE A 17 6.60 -1.96 -2.79
CA PHE A 17 5.57 -2.96 -3.12
C PHE A 17 5.93 -4.33 -2.53
N ARG A 18 7.20 -4.74 -2.58
CA ARG A 18 7.67 -5.99 -1.94
C ARG A 18 7.29 -6.04 -0.47
N PHE A 19 7.49 -4.93 0.23
CA PHE A 19 7.09 -4.78 1.62
C PHE A 19 5.60 -5.09 1.84
N PHE A 20 4.70 -4.53 1.02
CA PHE A 20 3.28 -4.86 1.09
C PHE A 20 3.01 -6.31 0.71
N GLU A 21 3.69 -6.86 -0.29
CA GLU A 21 3.50 -8.23 -0.73
C GLU A 21 3.79 -9.26 0.38
N GLU A 22 4.86 -9.02 1.14
CA GLU A 22 5.28 -9.87 2.24
C GLU A 22 4.49 -9.61 3.53
N CYS A 23 4.16 -8.35 3.84
CA CYS A 23 3.49 -8.00 5.09
C CYS A 23 1.97 -8.21 5.06
N ILE A 24 1.33 -8.11 3.89
CA ILE A 24 -0.11 -8.37 3.75
C ILE A 24 -0.35 -9.87 3.66
N LYS A 25 -0.89 -10.45 4.75
CA LYS A 25 -1.21 -11.88 4.81
C LYS A 25 -2.13 -12.26 3.64
N PRO A 26 -1.91 -13.42 2.98
CA PRO A 26 -2.70 -13.84 1.82
C PRO A 26 -4.22 -13.80 2.02
N VAL A 27 -4.71 -14.09 3.23
CA VAL A 27 -6.13 -14.06 3.59
C VAL A 27 -6.77 -12.68 3.49
N PHE A 28 -5.98 -11.61 3.64
CA PHE A 28 -6.43 -10.21 3.60
C PHE A 28 -6.20 -9.54 2.24
N ARG A 29 -5.66 -10.25 1.23
CA ARG A 29 -5.38 -9.66 -0.09
C ARG A 29 -6.63 -9.30 -0.88
N LYS A 30 -7.81 -9.76 -0.45
CA LYS A 30 -9.10 -9.36 -1.05
C LYS A 30 -9.76 -8.22 -0.30
N ASP A 31 -9.23 -7.84 0.86
CA ASP A 31 -9.84 -6.85 1.72
C ASP A 31 -9.45 -5.44 1.25
N THR A 32 -10.30 -4.48 1.57
CA THR A 32 -10.04 -3.05 1.32
C THR A 32 -9.07 -2.45 2.32
N ASN A 33 -8.71 -3.20 3.36
CA ASN A 33 -7.80 -2.76 4.40
C ASN A 33 -6.90 -3.90 4.89
N THR A 34 -5.88 -3.54 5.65
CA THR A 34 -4.99 -4.47 6.33
C THR A 34 -4.30 -3.78 7.51
N THR A 35 -3.68 -4.56 8.40
CA THR A 35 -2.87 -4.01 9.48
C THR A 35 -1.43 -4.49 9.33
N ILE A 36 -0.48 -3.55 9.35
CA ILE A 36 0.97 -3.80 9.34
C ILE A 36 1.59 -3.05 10.52
N ASP A 37 2.28 -3.76 11.41
CA ASP A 37 2.95 -3.20 12.60
C ASP A 37 2.08 -2.19 13.35
N ASP A 38 0.88 -2.63 13.71
CA ASP A 38 -0.18 -1.87 14.39
C ASP A 38 -0.74 -0.65 13.63
N THR A 39 -0.29 -0.39 12.40
CA THR A 39 -0.88 0.62 11.52
C THR A 39 -1.97 -0.03 10.67
N LEU A 40 -3.22 0.41 10.84
CA LEU A 40 -4.32 0.07 9.93
C LEU A 40 -4.18 0.90 8.65
N ILE A 41 -4.24 0.24 7.51
CA ILE A 41 -4.14 0.84 6.18
C ILE A 41 -5.42 0.49 5.44
N ALA A 42 -6.19 1.49 5.00
CA ALA A 42 -7.47 1.30 4.34
C ALA A 42 -7.53 2.07 3.01
N LEU A 43 -7.92 1.39 1.93
CA LEU A 43 -8.25 2.02 0.66
C LEU A 43 -9.67 2.59 0.73
N ALA A 44 -9.76 3.91 0.86
CA ALA A 44 -10.99 4.69 0.78
C ALA A 44 -10.90 5.60 -0.46
N TYR A 45 -10.92 4.99 -1.66
CA TYR A 45 -10.66 5.69 -2.92
C TYR A 45 -11.48 6.99 -3.04
N PRO A 46 -10.87 8.14 -3.38
CA PRO A 46 -9.54 8.31 -3.97
C PRO A 46 -8.37 8.43 -2.98
N SER A 47 -8.53 8.00 -1.73
CA SER A 47 -7.48 8.09 -0.71
C SER A 47 -7.10 6.74 -0.11
N ILE A 48 -5.89 6.66 0.44
CA ILE A 48 -5.50 5.63 1.39
C ILE A 48 -5.37 6.29 2.76
N ILE A 49 -6.08 5.74 3.74
CA ILE A 49 -6.09 6.23 5.12
C ILE A 49 -5.18 5.30 5.94
N LEU A 50 -4.24 5.88 6.66
CA LEU A 50 -3.37 5.20 7.62
C LEU A 50 -3.78 5.63 9.01
N ILE A 51 -4.06 4.67 9.89
CA ILE A 51 -4.50 4.90 11.26
C ILE A 51 -3.50 4.19 12.17
N GLY A 52 -2.74 4.98 12.94
CA GLY A 52 -1.79 4.48 13.92
C GLY A 52 -2.47 3.82 15.14
N PRO A 53 -1.69 3.14 16.01
CA PRO A 53 -2.25 2.48 17.19
C PRO A 53 -2.80 3.46 18.23
N ALA A 54 -3.79 2.99 18.99
CA ALA A 54 -4.29 3.69 20.18
C ALA A 54 -3.16 3.93 21.21
N PRO A 55 -3.21 5.00 22.03
CA PRO A 55 -4.27 6.02 22.11
C PRO A 55 -4.01 7.27 21.24
N TYR A 56 -2.84 7.36 20.61
CA TYR A 56 -2.42 8.50 19.81
C TYR A 56 -2.57 8.13 18.33
N PHE A 57 -3.82 8.02 17.88
CA PHE A 57 -4.16 7.80 16.47
C PHE A 57 -3.60 8.96 15.63
N LYS A 58 -2.34 8.84 15.22
CA LYS A 58 -1.72 9.75 14.25
C LYS A 58 -2.17 9.27 12.89
N ASP A 59 -3.22 9.89 12.38
CA ASP A 59 -3.76 9.50 11.09
C ASP A 59 -3.01 10.22 9.96
N ALA A 60 -2.77 9.50 8.87
CA ALA A 60 -2.27 10.08 7.63
C ALA A 60 -3.22 9.73 6.48
N VAL A 61 -3.37 10.65 5.55
CA VAL A 61 -4.21 10.47 4.35
C VAL A 61 -3.36 10.71 3.13
N VAL A 62 -3.28 9.71 2.26
CA VAL A 62 -2.54 9.76 1.01
C VAL A 62 -3.53 9.87 -0.14
N ASP A 63 -3.45 10.96 -0.90
CA ASP A 63 -4.21 11.10 -2.15
C ASP A 63 -3.64 10.15 -3.21
N VAL A 64 -4.51 9.27 -3.71
CA VAL A 64 -4.21 8.29 -4.75
C VAL A 64 -5.16 8.42 -5.94
N ALA A 65 -5.79 9.60 -6.10
CA ALA A 65 -6.57 9.94 -7.28
C ALA A 65 -5.73 9.76 -8.55
N LYS A 66 -6.33 9.11 -9.56
CA LYS A 66 -5.67 8.88 -10.85
C LYS A 66 -6.69 8.95 -11.98
N THR A 67 -6.42 9.78 -12.97
CA THR A 67 -7.30 9.98 -14.12
C THR A 67 -7.54 8.68 -14.87
N GLY A 68 -8.79 8.40 -15.22
CA GLY A 68 -9.17 7.21 -15.99
C GLY A 68 -9.38 5.95 -15.16
N ILE A 69 -9.23 6.02 -13.83
CA ILE A 69 -9.60 4.95 -12.90
C ILE A 69 -10.96 5.28 -12.28
N ASN A 70 -11.87 4.30 -12.28
CA ASN A 70 -13.14 4.39 -11.56
C ASN A 70 -13.23 3.21 -10.60
N ILE A 71 -12.88 3.46 -9.34
CA ILE A 71 -12.95 2.47 -8.25
C ILE A 71 -14.17 2.81 -7.40
N GLU A 72 -15.04 1.83 -7.22
CA GLU A 72 -16.11 1.95 -6.23
C GLU A 72 -15.50 1.93 -4.82
N PRO A 73 -15.78 2.92 -3.97
CA PRO A 73 -15.33 2.92 -2.58
C PRO A 73 -15.69 1.61 -1.88
N ASP A 74 -14.82 1.15 -0.98
CA ASP A 74 -15.04 -0.01 -0.11
C ASP A 74 -15.24 -1.37 -0.80
N LYS A 75 -15.02 -1.48 -2.12
CA LYS A 75 -15.11 -2.75 -2.85
C LYS A 75 -13.83 -3.23 -3.50
N TYR A 76 -12.83 -2.36 -3.60
CA TYR A 76 -11.60 -2.66 -4.30
C TYR A 76 -10.49 -3.01 -3.30
N SER A 77 -9.75 -4.08 -3.59
CA SER A 77 -8.70 -4.57 -2.72
C SER A 77 -7.55 -3.58 -2.63
N LEU A 78 -7.08 -3.33 -1.40
CA LEU A 78 -5.88 -2.54 -1.16
C LEU A 78 -4.66 -3.16 -1.83
N TYR A 79 -4.50 -4.49 -1.70
CA TYR A 79 -3.37 -5.21 -2.28
C TYR A 79 -3.35 -5.09 -3.81
N TYR A 80 -4.49 -5.33 -4.47
CA TYR A 80 -4.55 -5.23 -5.94
C TYR A 80 -4.36 -3.79 -6.40
N PHE A 81 -4.87 -2.81 -5.66
CA PHE A 81 -4.63 -1.40 -5.97
C PHE A 81 -3.14 -1.04 -5.95
N LEU A 82 -2.42 -1.46 -4.91
CA LEU A 82 -0.99 -1.20 -4.76
C LEU A 82 -0.15 -1.99 -5.80
N PHE A 83 -0.59 -3.18 -6.18
CA PHE A 83 0.02 -3.98 -7.24
C PHE A 83 -0.11 -3.30 -8.63
N GLU A 84 -1.31 -2.80 -8.95
CA GLU A 84 -1.57 -2.12 -10.23
C GLU A 84 -1.00 -0.69 -10.28
N ASN A 85 -0.75 -0.08 -9.12
CA ASN A 85 -0.28 1.29 -8.99
C ASN A 85 0.92 1.39 -8.01
N PRO A 86 2.05 0.74 -8.33
CA PRO A 86 3.22 0.67 -7.44
C PRO A 86 3.85 2.05 -7.16
N GLU A 87 3.54 3.07 -7.95
CA GLU A 87 3.97 4.46 -7.73
C GLU A 87 3.43 5.05 -6.40
N PHE A 88 2.32 4.54 -5.87
CA PHE A 88 1.76 4.99 -4.60
C PHE A 88 2.38 4.29 -3.39
N CYS A 89 3.04 3.14 -3.57
CA CYS A 89 3.55 2.35 -2.45
C CYS A 89 4.54 3.14 -1.58
N GLN A 90 5.47 3.88 -2.19
CA GLN A 90 6.42 4.72 -1.44
C GLN A 90 5.70 5.79 -0.62
N LYS A 91 4.75 6.51 -1.25
CA LYS A 91 3.98 7.56 -0.58
C LYS A 91 3.21 7.01 0.62
N VAL A 92 2.61 5.82 0.51
CA VAL A 92 1.88 5.17 1.60
C VAL A 92 2.82 4.80 2.74
N VAL A 93 3.95 4.17 2.45
CA VAL A 93 4.94 3.78 3.47
C VAL A 93 5.47 5.00 4.21
N GLU A 94 5.84 6.06 3.49
CA GLU A 94 6.46 7.25 4.08
C GLU A 94 5.46 8.19 4.77
N ALA A 95 4.15 8.03 4.54
CA ALA A 95 3.12 8.92 5.09
C ALA A 95 2.87 8.74 6.59
N HIS A 96 3.22 7.58 7.16
CA HIS A 96 3.04 7.32 8.60
C HIS A 96 4.37 6.90 9.23
N GLU A 97 4.74 7.56 10.33
CA GLU A 97 6.03 7.41 11.01
C GLU A 97 6.32 5.95 11.37
N SER A 98 5.38 5.27 12.05
CA SER A 98 5.55 3.87 12.46
C SER A 98 5.66 2.92 11.25
N LEU A 99 4.88 3.18 10.19
CA LEU A 99 4.93 2.32 8.99
C LEU A 99 6.27 2.50 8.27
N HIS A 100 6.78 3.73 8.20
CA HIS A 100 8.08 4.03 7.62
C HIS A 100 9.23 3.43 8.44
N GLU A 101 9.17 3.51 9.78
CA GLU A 101 10.15 2.86 10.65
C GLU A 101 10.13 1.33 10.50
N PHE A 102 8.94 0.73 10.47
CA PHE A 102 8.79 -0.70 10.25
C PHE A 102 9.32 -1.14 8.88
N PHE A 103 9.08 -0.34 7.84
CA PHE A 103 9.65 -0.58 6.51
C PHE A 103 11.19 -0.58 6.52
N LYS A 104 11.82 0.40 7.18
CA LYS A 104 13.29 0.43 7.32
C LYS A 104 13.82 -0.80 8.05
N ALA A 105 13.13 -1.21 9.12
CA ALA A 105 13.49 -2.40 9.87
C ALA A 105 13.30 -3.69 9.06
N TRP A 106 12.27 -3.75 8.20
CA TRP A 106 12.06 -4.85 7.26
C TRP A 106 13.15 -4.89 6.18
N GLN A 107 13.55 -3.75 5.60
CA GLN A 107 14.63 -3.68 4.61
C GLN A 107 16.00 -4.09 5.14
N ALA A 108 16.25 -3.92 6.44
CA ALA A 108 17.51 -4.25 7.07
C ALA A 108 17.66 -5.74 7.45
N LYS A 109 16.63 -6.56 7.21
CA LYS A 109 16.64 -8.01 7.43
C LYS A 109 17.22 -8.75 6.22
#